data_AF-A0A1E7ILB7-F1
#
_entry.id   AF-A0A1E7ILB7-F1
#
_cell.length_a   1.000
_cell.length_b   1.000
_cell.length_c   1.000
_cell.angle_alpha   90.00
_cell.angle_beta   90.00
_cell.angle_gamma   90.00
#
_symmetry.space_group_name_H-M   'P 1'
#
loop_
_entity.id
_entity.type
_entity.pdbx_description
1 polymer ?
#
loop_
_entity_poly.entity_id
_entity_poly.type
_entity_poly.pdbx_seq_one_letter_code
_entity_poly.pdbx_strand_id
1 'polypeptide(L)'
;MAYYFPTYAQNTLYRSLYDQLSAVERGMVLREFVGVTYRRRFQFFKRQHFHAPQRAFKSNLQLAAKRQDKRFCIRNHIWRKKAQRPAYLELIFRHYLLGFVVQLIRKRHGDHLVIEQGCYPDAPYVLAALEWFLANRSVVDATIAEQIEAVEREGCRRLYLYCLRSFIVAQKLCDDDSLSLAVARSCQCRVGGQVPLGAELEFSNLGHQASFEHSFLRHQRDQPYCNFIYFHHFFLEDISWRLGGYLDHHVRLRRYLPVPWIGGFFEYNLVRIDYPRRFSLPLTRDPGFLARYIHCVMAFNSQLAPHSLHLNVECVGLGRKEVPVFSDYLCLLLLGGDLGCDEKGGLIERRFARNELIKMVQQRQHTSLFDHISHHVTEFAFLRLNAEHTDQSWLSLILVLIGYNRSSSFDQYCLEPLGDLLHWAHDPQPVSATDMASFLAKVKRGVEADSSLDAGLVESHLENVECWLQRQNNRIINVGRSGDLS
;
A
#
# COMPACT_ATOMS: atom_id res chain seq x y z
N MET A 1 17.06 -2.18 34.97
CA MET A 1 17.52 -1.32 33.86
C MET A 1 16.36 -0.52 33.28
N ALA A 2 16.52 0.80 33.15
CA ALA A 2 15.53 1.69 32.53
C ALA A 2 15.46 1.50 31.01
N TYR A 3 14.29 1.74 30.41
CA TYR A 3 14.16 1.84 28.94
C TYR A 3 14.82 3.14 28.44
N TYR A 4 15.25 3.14 27.18
CA TYR A 4 15.91 4.30 26.55
C TYR A 4 15.02 5.55 26.58
N PHE A 5 15.60 6.66 27.06
CA PHE A 5 15.07 8.01 26.93
C PHE A 5 16.24 8.96 26.61
N PRO A 6 16.10 9.88 25.63
CA PRO A 6 17.19 10.74 25.20
C PRO A 6 17.63 11.74 26.27
N THR A 7 18.94 11.94 26.41
CA THR A 7 19.50 12.88 27.40
C THR A 7 19.09 14.32 27.13
N TYR A 8 18.96 14.73 25.86
CA TYR A 8 18.55 16.09 25.49
C TYR A 8 17.12 16.45 25.91
N ALA A 9 16.29 15.45 26.24
CA ALA A 9 14.89 15.65 26.63
C ALA A 9 14.65 15.55 28.15
N GLN A 10 15.69 15.29 28.96
CA GLN A 10 15.55 15.06 30.40
C GLN A 10 14.97 16.26 31.17
N ASN A 11 15.28 17.48 30.73
CA ASN A 11 14.84 18.71 31.39
C ASN A 11 13.73 19.42 30.60
N THR A 12 12.82 18.63 30.01
CA THR A 12 11.72 19.13 29.17
C THR A 12 10.41 18.48 29.61
N LEU A 13 9.26 18.99 29.15
CA LEU A 13 7.94 18.39 29.43
C LEU A 13 7.85 16.91 29.02
N TYR A 14 8.64 16.50 28.02
CA TYR A 14 8.68 15.12 27.54
C TYR A 14 9.15 14.13 28.59
N ARG A 15 9.97 14.57 29.56
CA ARG A 15 10.37 13.73 30.68
C ARG A 15 9.17 13.35 31.54
N SER A 16 8.33 14.33 31.87
CA SER A 16 7.09 14.11 32.62
C SER A 16 6.13 13.19 31.87
N LEU A 17 5.95 13.40 30.55
CA LEU A 17 5.15 12.49 29.72
C LEU A 17 5.68 11.05 29.73
N TYR A 18 6.99 10.87 29.64
CA TYR A 18 7.63 9.56 29.66
C TYR A 18 7.57 8.88 31.03
N ASP A 19 7.71 9.64 32.11
CA ASP A 19 7.66 9.12 33.47
C ASP A 19 6.27 8.59 33.85
N GLN A 20 5.20 9.16 33.27
CA GLN A 20 3.82 8.67 33.40
C GLN A 20 3.59 7.30 32.74
N LEU A 21 4.45 6.90 31.80
CA LEU A 21 4.31 5.63 31.10
C LEU A 21 4.71 4.45 31.99
N SER A 22 3.89 3.39 31.95
CA SER A 22 4.26 2.09 32.50
C SER A 22 5.43 1.46 31.74
N ALA A 23 6.05 0.42 32.31
CA ALA A 23 7.13 -0.30 31.66
C ALA A 23 6.72 -0.91 30.30
N VAL A 24 5.48 -1.38 30.18
CA VAL A 24 4.94 -1.96 28.94
C VAL A 24 4.81 -0.89 27.86
N GLU A 25 4.30 0.29 28.21
CA GLU A 25 4.09 1.41 27.30
C GLU A 25 5.42 2.01 26.83
N ARG A 26 6.41 2.14 27.73
CA ARG A 26 7.79 2.49 27.33
C ARG A 26 8.35 1.49 26.32
N GLY A 27 8.04 0.21 26.49
CA GLY A 27 8.37 -0.84 25.53
C GLY A 27 7.67 -0.66 24.17
N MET A 28 6.39 -0.27 24.17
CA MET A 28 5.62 0.00 22.95
C MET A 28 6.19 1.18 22.16
N VAL A 29 6.49 2.29 22.84
CA VAL A 29 7.13 3.48 22.24
C VAL A 29 8.44 3.10 21.56
N LEU A 30 9.30 2.33 22.24
CA LEU A 30 10.57 1.93 21.66
C LEU A 30 10.42 0.96 20.47
N ARG A 31 9.47 0.03 20.52
CA ARG A 31 9.22 -0.87 19.37
C ARG A 31 8.79 -0.08 18.14
N GLU A 32 7.89 0.89 18.32
CA GLU A 32 7.41 1.70 17.19
C GLU A 32 8.51 2.64 16.68
N PHE A 33 9.24 3.30 17.58
CA PHE A 33 10.33 4.21 17.21
C PHE A 33 11.47 3.51 16.45
N VAL A 34 11.81 2.29 16.84
CA VAL A 34 12.88 1.53 16.17
C VAL A 34 12.36 0.87 14.88
N GLY A 35 11.05 0.55 14.81
CA GLY A 35 10.35 0.14 13.58
C GLY A 35 11.06 -0.95 12.78
N VAL A 36 11.33 -0.67 11.50
CA VAL A 36 12.01 -1.58 10.54
C VAL A 36 13.35 -2.10 11.05
N THR A 37 14.17 -1.27 11.70
CA THR A 37 15.47 -1.69 12.23
C THR A 37 15.31 -2.88 13.18
N TYR A 38 14.20 -2.90 13.91
CA TYR A 38 13.86 -3.97 14.83
C TYR A 38 13.15 -5.15 14.16
N ARG A 39 12.36 -4.93 13.09
CA ARG A 39 11.82 -6.03 12.26
C ARG A 39 12.93 -6.79 11.53
N ARG A 40 13.98 -6.08 11.09
CA ARG A 40 15.22 -6.64 10.51
C ARG A 40 16.17 -7.24 11.55
N ARG A 41 15.63 -7.73 12.69
CA ARG A 41 16.37 -8.36 13.79
C ARG A 41 17.44 -9.36 13.29
N PHE A 42 17.16 -10.08 12.21
CA PHE A 42 18.06 -11.06 11.58
C PHE A 42 19.30 -10.47 10.90
N GLN A 43 19.28 -9.21 10.44
CA GLN A 43 20.45 -8.57 9.82
C GLN A 43 21.17 -7.64 10.80
N PHE A 44 20.41 -6.89 11.61
CA PHE A 44 20.99 -5.92 12.53
C PHE A 44 21.78 -6.59 13.66
N PHE A 45 21.31 -7.75 14.15
CA PHE A 45 21.94 -8.44 15.28
C PHE A 45 22.80 -9.65 14.89
N LYS A 46 22.98 -9.94 13.59
CA LYS A 46 23.84 -11.03 13.09
C LYS A 46 25.31 -10.92 13.52
N ARG A 47 25.77 -9.74 13.94
CA ARG A 47 27.16 -9.46 14.36
C ARG A 47 27.39 -9.56 15.88
N GLN A 48 26.38 -9.82 16.69
CA GLN A 48 26.53 -9.93 18.14
C GLN A 48 26.09 -11.32 18.61
N HIS A 49 27.03 -12.15 19.08
CA HIS A 49 26.79 -13.50 19.58
C HIS A 49 25.76 -13.51 20.72
N PHE A 50 24.73 -14.37 20.60
CA PHE A 50 23.65 -14.51 21.58
C PHE A 50 23.80 -15.81 22.38
N HIS A 51 24.23 -15.71 23.64
CA HIS A 51 24.11 -16.81 24.61
C HIS A 51 23.02 -16.58 25.69
N ALA A 52 22.19 -15.52 25.56
CA ALA A 52 21.06 -15.27 26.49
C ALA A 52 19.95 -14.38 25.87
N PRO A 53 18.89 -14.96 25.25
CA PRO A 53 17.93 -14.22 24.42
C PRO A 53 17.09 -13.17 25.17
N GLN A 54 16.72 -13.41 26.43
CA GLN A 54 15.86 -12.48 27.19
C GLN A 54 16.61 -11.24 27.71
N ARG A 55 17.87 -11.39 28.17
CA ARG A 55 18.71 -10.25 28.59
C ARG A 55 19.18 -9.42 27.38
N ALA A 56 19.41 -10.07 26.24
CA ALA A 56 19.81 -9.39 25.02
C ALA A 56 18.70 -8.51 24.43
N PHE A 57 17.43 -8.91 24.54
CA PHE A 57 16.31 -8.19 23.93
C PHE A 57 16.21 -6.72 24.35
N LYS A 58 16.23 -6.45 25.66
CA LYS A 58 16.08 -5.09 26.19
C LYS A 58 17.32 -4.24 25.88
N SER A 59 18.51 -4.84 25.99
CA SER A 59 19.78 -4.20 25.60
C SER A 59 19.80 -3.83 24.12
N ASN A 60 19.35 -4.74 23.26
CA ASN A 60 19.26 -4.56 21.82
C ASN A 60 18.30 -3.45 21.42
N LEU A 61 17.12 -3.40 22.06
CA LEU A 61 16.15 -2.35 21.84
C LEU A 61 16.70 -0.98 22.25
N GLN A 62 17.42 -0.92 23.38
CA GLN A 62 18.08 0.30 23.84
C GLN A 62 19.21 0.74 22.90
N LEU A 63 20.05 -0.19 22.42
CA LEU A 63 21.12 0.10 21.47
C LEU A 63 20.57 0.60 20.13
N ALA A 64 19.53 -0.08 19.63
CA ALA A 64 18.86 0.30 18.39
C ALA A 64 18.19 1.67 18.52
N ALA A 65 17.47 1.93 19.62
CA ALA A 65 16.85 3.23 19.88
C ALA A 65 17.89 4.36 19.96
N LYS A 66 19.00 4.16 20.67
CA LYS A 66 20.10 5.14 20.74
C LYS A 66 20.70 5.44 19.37
N ARG A 67 20.86 4.44 18.51
CA ARG A 67 21.34 4.63 17.14
C ARG A 67 20.32 5.36 16.28
N GLN A 68 19.05 4.98 16.40
CA GLN A 68 17.96 5.56 15.62
C GLN A 68 17.73 7.02 15.99
N ASP A 69 17.72 7.38 17.27
CA ASP A 69 17.59 8.77 17.74
C ASP A 69 18.71 9.69 17.26
N LYS A 70 19.94 9.18 17.16
CA LYS A 70 21.05 9.92 16.55
C LYS A 70 20.79 10.20 15.06
N ARG A 71 20.22 9.24 14.33
CA ARG A 71 19.91 9.34 12.89
C ARG A 71 18.67 10.20 12.62
N PHE A 72 17.60 10.00 13.39
CA PHE A 72 16.26 10.56 13.22
C PHE A 72 16.14 11.98 13.76
N CYS A 73 16.94 12.86 13.16
CA CYS A 73 16.91 14.28 13.39
C CYS A 73 16.78 14.97 12.04
N ILE A 74 15.65 15.65 11.81
CA ILE A 74 15.43 16.42 10.59
C ILE A 74 16.51 17.50 10.53
N ARG A 75 17.27 17.54 9.44
CA ARG A 75 18.39 18.48 9.29
C ARG A 75 17.89 19.92 9.34
N ASN A 76 18.67 20.82 9.95
CA ASN A 76 18.28 22.24 10.11
C ASN A 76 17.87 22.91 8.79
N HIS A 77 18.59 22.68 7.70
CA HIS A 77 18.26 23.29 6.40
C HIS A 77 16.94 22.74 5.80
N ILE A 78 16.56 21.50 6.13
CA ILE A 78 15.25 20.95 5.76
C ILE A 78 14.19 21.54 6.68
N TRP A 79 14.43 21.57 7.98
CA TRP A 79 13.51 22.15 8.97
C TRP A 79 13.19 23.63 8.70
N ARG A 80 14.10 24.39 8.10
CA ARG A 80 13.83 25.78 7.72
C ARG A 80 12.82 25.93 6.59
N LYS A 81 12.48 24.86 5.85
CA LYS A 81 11.48 24.87 4.78
C LYS A 81 10.06 24.83 5.36
N LYS A 82 9.64 25.93 5.97
CA LYS A 82 8.41 26.03 6.78
C LYS A 82 7.19 25.43 6.11
N ALA A 83 6.96 25.78 4.84
CA ALA A 83 5.74 25.36 4.16
C ALA A 83 5.69 23.83 3.90
N GLN A 84 6.85 23.13 3.88
CA GLN A 84 6.88 21.66 3.74
C GLN A 84 6.54 20.89 5.01
N ARG A 85 6.80 21.49 6.16
CA ARG A 85 6.77 20.74 7.41
C ARG A 85 5.38 20.21 7.76
N PRO A 86 4.28 21.00 7.66
CA PRO A 86 2.97 20.50 8.08
C PRO A 86 2.59 19.19 7.40
N ALA A 87 2.69 19.13 6.07
CA ALA A 87 2.36 17.94 5.30
C ALA A 87 3.23 16.74 5.72
N TYR A 88 4.56 16.88 5.69
CA TYR A 88 5.45 15.77 6.06
C TYR A 88 5.32 15.35 7.54
N LEU A 89 5.11 16.29 8.46
CA LEU A 89 4.86 15.97 9.86
C LEU A 89 3.52 15.25 10.04
N GLU A 90 2.50 15.60 9.27
CA GLU A 90 1.23 14.87 9.28
C GLU A 90 1.43 13.40 8.92
N LEU A 91 2.14 13.09 7.82
CA LEU A 91 2.45 11.69 7.49
C LEU A 91 3.19 10.99 8.64
N ILE A 92 4.14 11.67 9.28
CA ILE A 92 4.88 11.10 10.42
C ILE A 92 3.93 10.79 11.60
N PHE A 93 3.09 11.73 12.00
CA PHE A 93 2.15 11.55 13.11
C PHE A 93 1.09 10.51 12.78
N ARG A 94 0.52 10.52 11.57
CA ARG A 94 -0.44 9.51 11.08
C ARG A 94 0.14 8.10 11.20
N HIS A 95 1.36 7.89 10.70
CA HIS A 95 2.01 6.58 10.73
C HIS A 95 2.42 6.12 12.13
N TYR A 96 2.92 7.03 12.99
CA TYR A 96 3.17 6.65 14.39
C TYR A 96 1.88 6.30 15.12
N LEU A 97 0.81 7.08 14.94
CA LEU A 97 -0.49 6.81 15.54
C LEU A 97 -1.03 5.46 15.07
N LEU A 98 -1.01 5.19 13.76
CA LEU A 98 -1.36 3.89 13.18
C LEU A 98 -0.58 2.75 13.86
N GLY A 99 0.73 2.89 13.99
CA GLY A 99 1.58 1.89 14.64
C GLY A 99 1.21 1.64 16.11
N PHE A 100 0.81 2.67 16.85
CA PHE A 100 0.35 2.51 18.23
C PHE A 100 -1.02 1.87 18.34
N VAL A 101 -1.97 2.25 17.49
CA VAL A 101 -3.28 1.61 17.41
C VAL A 101 -3.13 0.12 17.11
N VAL A 102 -2.26 -0.25 16.15
CA VAL A 102 -1.90 -1.66 15.87
C VAL A 102 -1.40 -2.38 17.12
N GLN A 103 -0.51 -1.77 17.90
CA GLN A 103 0.01 -2.39 19.12
C GLN A 103 -1.05 -2.50 20.23
N LEU A 104 -1.97 -1.53 20.33
CA LEU A 104 -3.08 -1.56 21.29
C LEU A 104 -4.09 -2.64 20.93
N ILE A 105 -4.51 -2.73 19.67
CA ILE A 105 -5.40 -3.79 19.17
C ILE A 105 -4.77 -5.15 19.43
N ARG A 106 -3.49 -5.33 19.09
CA ARG A 106 -2.78 -6.60 19.37
C ARG A 106 -2.81 -6.98 20.84
N LYS A 107 -2.67 -6.00 21.73
CA LYS A 107 -2.64 -6.24 23.17
C LYS A 107 -4.03 -6.57 23.73
N ARG A 108 -5.09 -5.90 23.25
CA ARG A 108 -6.43 -5.95 23.85
C ARG A 108 -7.39 -6.92 23.15
N HIS A 109 -7.26 -7.07 21.84
CA HIS A 109 -8.19 -7.84 20.98
C HIS A 109 -7.44 -8.81 20.06
N GLY A 110 -6.21 -9.18 20.40
CA GLY A 110 -5.38 -10.02 19.52
C GLY A 110 -6.01 -11.37 19.21
N ASP A 111 -6.69 -11.95 20.18
CA ASP A 111 -7.32 -13.27 20.06
C ASP A 111 -8.57 -13.26 19.16
N HIS A 112 -9.09 -12.09 18.80
CA HIS A 112 -10.25 -11.94 17.90
C HIS A 112 -9.86 -11.84 16.42
N LEU A 113 -8.57 -11.63 16.12
CA LEU A 113 -8.08 -11.43 14.75
C LEU A 113 -7.35 -12.68 14.26
N VAL A 114 -7.88 -13.29 13.20
CA VAL A 114 -7.28 -14.48 12.58
C VAL A 114 -6.01 -14.09 11.81
N ILE A 115 -4.90 -14.72 12.17
CA ILE A 115 -3.65 -14.64 11.41
C ILE A 115 -3.64 -15.78 10.39
N GLU A 116 -3.54 -15.41 9.11
CA GLU A 116 -3.48 -16.38 8.02
C GLU A 116 -2.08 -16.96 7.86
N GLN A 117 -2.00 -18.29 7.77
CA GLN A 117 -0.74 -18.99 7.60
C GLN A 117 -0.10 -18.65 6.24
N GLY A 118 1.20 -18.34 6.25
CA GLY A 118 1.95 -17.98 5.05
C GLY A 118 1.82 -16.51 4.63
N CYS A 119 0.89 -15.76 5.23
CA CYS A 119 0.66 -14.34 4.95
C CYS A 119 1.35 -13.42 5.98
N TYR A 120 1.34 -12.11 5.73
CA TYR A 120 1.91 -11.14 6.64
C TYR A 120 1.14 -11.08 7.97
N PRO A 121 1.73 -11.51 9.11
CA PRO A 121 0.97 -11.69 10.35
C PRO A 121 0.45 -10.41 11.00
N ASP A 122 1.01 -9.24 10.67
CA ASP A 122 0.47 -7.99 11.21
C ASP A 122 -0.73 -7.46 10.40
N ALA A 123 -1.02 -8.01 9.21
CA ALA A 123 -2.03 -7.46 8.30
C ALA A 123 -3.42 -7.28 8.94
N PRO A 124 -3.98 -8.26 9.69
CA PRO A 124 -5.28 -8.10 10.34
C PRO A 124 -5.31 -6.93 11.34
N TYR A 125 -4.22 -6.75 12.08
CA TYR A 125 -4.09 -5.66 13.04
C TYR A 125 -3.99 -4.30 12.36
N VAL A 126 -3.29 -4.23 11.22
CA VAL A 126 -3.17 -3.00 10.44
C VAL A 126 -4.51 -2.63 9.83
N LEU A 127 -5.27 -3.58 9.29
CA LEU A 127 -6.61 -3.31 8.79
C LEU A 127 -7.53 -2.76 9.89
N ALA A 128 -7.61 -3.45 11.03
CA ALA A 128 -8.41 -2.98 12.16
C ALA A 128 -7.94 -1.60 12.67
N ALA A 129 -6.65 -1.30 12.64
CA ALA A 129 -6.14 0.02 13.00
C ALA A 129 -6.52 1.11 11.98
N LEU A 130 -6.53 0.78 10.69
CA LEU A 130 -7.01 1.68 9.63
C LEU A 130 -8.51 1.94 9.78
N GLU A 131 -9.31 0.92 10.07
CA GLU A 131 -10.75 1.07 10.37
C GLU A 131 -10.99 2.05 11.52
N TRP A 132 -10.25 1.88 12.62
CA TRP A 132 -10.32 2.79 13.76
C TRP A 132 -9.92 4.21 13.36
N PHE A 133 -8.85 4.35 12.57
CA PHE A 133 -8.36 5.64 12.11
C PHE A 133 -9.42 6.38 11.29
N LEU A 134 -10.07 5.68 10.35
CA LEU A 134 -11.10 6.27 9.49
C LEU A 134 -12.38 6.61 10.26
N ALA A 135 -12.78 5.76 11.21
CA ALA A 135 -13.93 6.02 12.07
C ALA A 135 -13.75 7.27 12.94
N ASN A 136 -12.50 7.58 13.31
CA ASN A 136 -12.15 8.72 14.18
C ASN A 136 -11.47 9.87 13.43
N ARG A 137 -11.59 9.90 12.10
CA ARG A 137 -10.78 10.77 11.23
C ARG A 137 -10.83 12.24 11.63
N SER A 138 -12.00 12.81 11.92
CA SER A 138 -12.14 14.22 12.29
C SER A 138 -11.34 14.57 13.55
N VAL A 139 -11.47 13.76 14.61
CA VAL A 139 -10.78 13.95 15.89
C VAL A 139 -9.29 13.71 15.75
N VAL A 140 -8.90 12.68 14.99
CA VAL A 140 -7.50 12.35 14.73
C VAL A 140 -6.82 13.46 13.93
N ASP A 141 -7.43 13.93 12.85
CA ASP A 141 -6.88 14.99 12.01
C ASP A 141 -6.68 16.29 12.80
N ALA A 142 -7.68 16.68 13.62
CA ALA A 142 -7.57 17.83 14.52
C ALA A 142 -6.44 17.66 15.54
N THR A 143 -6.36 16.49 16.19
CA THR A 143 -5.32 16.21 17.19
C THR A 143 -3.92 16.22 16.57
N ILE A 144 -3.77 15.68 15.35
CA ILE A 144 -2.50 15.70 14.62
C ILE A 144 -2.09 17.14 14.30
N ALA A 145 -3.03 17.99 13.85
CA ALA A 145 -2.76 19.40 13.59
C ALA A 145 -2.23 20.11 14.86
N GLU A 146 -2.85 19.90 16.02
CA GLU A 146 -2.38 20.43 17.30
C GLU A 146 -0.96 19.93 17.66
N GLN A 147 -0.67 18.65 17.42
CA GLN A 147 0.67 18.10 17.67
C GLN A 147 1.72 18.73 16.75
N ILE A 148 1.38 18.95 15.48
CA ILE A 148 2.25 19.61 14.51
C ILE A 148 2.58 21.03 14.98
N GLU A 149 1.56 21.83 15.32
CA GLU A 149 1.78 23.19 15.82
C GLU A 149 2.66 23.22 17.07
N ALA A 150 2.45 22.28 17.99
CA ALA A 150 3.25 22.20 19.21
C ALA A 150 4.73 21.91 18.91
N VAL A 151 5.04 20.94 18.05
CA VAL A 151 6.43 20.61 17.71
C VAL A 151 7.11 21.70 16.88
N GLU A 152 6.35 22.41 16.05
CA GLU A 152 6.85 23.56 15.31
C GLU A 152 7.21 24.72 16.25
N ARG A 153 6.33 25.04 17.21
CA ARG A 153 6.55 26.08 18.23
C ARG A 153 7.77 25.80 19.09
N GLU A 154 7.97 24.54 19.46
CA GLU A 154 9.14 24.09 20.23
C GLU A 154 10.43 24.00 19.39
N GLY A 155 10.34 24.08 18.06
CA GLY A 155 11.47 23.84 17.17
C GLY A 155 12.04 22.41 17.28
N CYS A 156 11.21 21.46 17.71
CA CYS A 156 11.59 20.07 17.88
C CYS A 156 11.86 19.45 16.50
N ARG A 157 12.99 18.74 16.32
CA ARG A 157 13.37 18.08 15.05
C ARG A 157 13.59 16.58 15.20
N ARG A 158 13.32 16.04 16.38
CA ARG A 158 13.69 14.69 16.80
C ARG A 158 12.46 13.80 16.79
N LEU A 159 12.45 12.80 15.92
CA LEU A 159 11.26 11.95 15.72
C LEU A 159 10.94 11.09 16.95
N TYR A 160 11.90 10.84 17.85
CA TYR A 160 11.62 10.14 19.11
C TYR A 160 10.54 10.88 19.92
N LEU A 161 10.60 12.21 19.95
CA LEU A 161 9.63 13.04 20.66
C LEU A 161 8.26 13.04 19.97
N TYR A 162 8.23 12.96 18.63
CA TYR A 162 6.97 12.82 17.87
C TYR A 162 6.32 11.46 18.15
N CYS A 163 7.12 10.39 18.18
CA CYS A 163 6.70 9.05 18.52
C CYS A 163 6.13 9.00 19.95
N LEU A 164 6.81 9.61 20.93
CA LEU A 164 6.29 9.72 22.30
C LEU A 164 4.96 10.49 22.37
N ARG A 165 4.85 11.65 21.69
CA ARG A 165 3.59 12.41 21.60
C ARG A 165 2.47 11.59 20.99
N SER A 166 2.75 10.89 19.89
CA SER A 166 1.77 10.05 19.19
C SER A 166 1.27 8.91 20.09
N PHE A 167 2.12 8.34 20.95
CA PHE A 167 1.70 7.34 21.91
C PHE A 167 0.72 7.92 22.95
N ILE A 168 1.03 9.10 23.50
CA ILE A 168 0.15 9.77 24.47
C ILE A 168 -1.21 10.10 23.81
N VAL A 169 -1.21 10.54 22.56
CA VAL A 169 -2.43 10.76 21.78
C VAL A 169 -3.21 9.44 21.61
N ALA A 170 -2.55 8.37 21.18
CA ALA A 170 -3.18 7.06 21.01
C ALA A 170 -3.82 6.57 22.33
N GLN A 171 -3.13 6.72 23.46
CA GLN A 171 -3.64 6.31 24.77
C GLN A 171 -4.91 7.07 25.16
N LYS A 172 -5.03 8.35 24.78
CA LYS A 172 -6.20 9.18 25.06
C LYS A 172 -7.37 8.91 24.13
N LEU A 173 -7.09 8.68 22.85
CA LEU A 173 -8.12 8.51 21.83
C LEU A 173 -8.65 7.07 21.74
N CYS A 174 -7.84 6.07 22.10
CA CYS A 174 -8.21 4.66 21.97
C CYS A 174 -8.83 4.09 23.26
N ASP A 175 -10.15 4.17 23.35
CA ASP A 175 -10.96 3.37 24.28
C ASP A 175 -11.18 1.93 23.77
N ASP A 176 -11.70 1.05 24.62
CA ASP A 176 -11.88 -0.38 24.26
C ASP A 176 -13.02 -0.60 23.27
N ASP A 177 -14.12 0.15 23.40
CA ASP A 177 -15.30 0.02 22.55
C ASP A 177 -15.00 0.41 21.10
N SER A 178 -14.29 1.53 20.89
CA SER A 178 -13.92 1.97 19.55
C SER A 178 -12.93 1.01 18.86
N LEU A 179 -12.00 0.42 19.61
CA LEU A 179 -11.09 -0.61 19.09
C LEU A 179 -11.84 -1.92 18.77
N SER A 180 -12.74 -2.35 19.64
CA SER A 180 -13.58 -3.54 19.44
C SER A 180 -14.45 -3.41 18.19
N LEU A 181 -15.07 -2.25 17.97
CA LEU A 181 -15.85 -1.96 16.76
C LEU A 181 -14.99 -2.01 15.49
N ALA A 182 -13.78 -1.47 15.54
CA ALA A 182 -12.85 -1.50 14.41
C ALA A 182 -12.39 -2.93 14.08
N VAL A 183 -12.14 -3.76 15.10
CA VAL A 183 -11.87 -5.20 14.95
C VAL A 183 -13.06 -5.90 14.30
N ALA A 184 -14.27 -5.67 14.79
CA ALA A 184 -15.48 -6.28 14.23
C ALA A 184 -15.66 -5.94 12.75
N ARG A 185 -15.49 -4.67 12.36
CA ARG A 185 -15.54 -4.25 10.95
C ARG A 185 -14.50 -4.95 10.09
N SER A 186 -13.25 -5.06 10.58
CA SER A 186 -12.18 -5.74 9.85
C SER A 186 -12.43 -7.25 9.68
N CYS A 187 -13.19 -7.87 10.58
CA CYS A 187 -13.58 -9.28 10.44
C CYS A 187 -14.74 -9.46 9.47
N GLN A 188 -15.69 -8.51 9.44
CA GLN A 188 -16.89 -8.57 8.61
C GLN A 188 -16.62 -8.46 7.10
N CYS A 189 -15.48 -7.90 6.69
CA CYS A 189 -15.14 -7.77 5.26
C CYS A 189 -14.62 -9.05 4.62
N ARG A 190 -14.41 -10.12 5.39
CA ARG A 190 -13.87 -11.39 4.91
C ARG A 190 -14.93 -12.19 4.18
N VAL A 191 -14.56 -12.80 3.06
CA VAL A 191 -15.45 -13.58 2.18
C VAL A 191 -14.95 -15.00 1.90
N GLY A 192 -13.82 -15.40 2.48
CA GLY A 192 -13.15 -16.67 2.17
C GLY A 192 -12.06 -16.50 1.11
N GLY A 193 -11.56 -17.59 0.55
CA GLY A 193 -10.50 -17.58 -0.47
C GLY A 193 -9.24 -18.34 -0.05
N GLN A 194 -8.58 -18.96 -1.02
CA GLN A 194 -7.37 -19.75 -0.80
C GLN A 194 -6.14 -19.22 -1.54
N VAL A 195 -6.31 -18.29 -2.48
CA VAL A 195 -5.21 -17.75 -3.29
C VAL A 195 -4.48 -16.68 -2.50
N PRO A 196 -3.17 -16.81 -2.25
CA PRO A 196 -2.41 -15.72 -1.67
C PRO A 196 -2.34 -14.48 -2.58
N LEU A 197 -2.61 -13.33 -1.99
CA LEU A 197 -2.74 -12.03 -2.67
C LEU A 197 -1.84 -10.99 -2.01
N GLY A 198 -1.43 -10.02 -2.82
CA GLY A 198 -0.72 -8.83 -2.36
C GLY A 198 -1.06 -7.62 -3.21
N ALA A 199 -0.78 -6.43 -2.68
CA ALA A 199 -0.99 -5.19 -3.41
C ALA A 199 0.17 -4.20 -3.20
N GLU A 200 0.46 -3.43 -4.24
CA GLU A 200 1.33 -2.26 -4.19
C GLU A 200 0.49 -1.07 -4.66
N LEU A 201 0.41 -0.01 -3.84
CA LEU A 201 -0.42 1.17 -4.12
C LEU A 201 0.49 2.37 -4.31
N GLU A 202 0.35 3.06 -5.43
CA GLU A 202 1.12 4.27 -5.74
C GLU A 202 0.24 5.52 -5.66
N PHE A 203 0.83 6.58 -5.11
CA PHE A 203 0.19 7.87 -4.94
C PHE A 203 1.06 8.98 -5.54
N SER A 204 0.41 9.93 -6.21
CA SER A 204 1.08 11.10 -6.78
C SER A 204 0.09 12.22 -7.09
N ASN A 205 0.32 13.40 -6.50
CA ASN A 205 -0.40 14.62 -6.84
C ASN A 205 -0.04 15.19 -8.23
N LEU A 206 1.00 14.64 -8.87
CA LEU A 206 1.41 14.97 -10.23
C LEU A 206 0.86 13.97 -11.27
N GLY A 207 0.23 12.87 -10.83
CA GLY A 207 -0.13 11.75 -11.68
C GLY A 207 1.08 11.23 -12.46
N HIS A 208 0.89 10.99 -13.77
CA HIS A 208 1.92 10.48 -14.69
C HIS A 208 3.20 11.33 -14.75
N GLN A 209 3.11 12.62 -14.43
CA GLN A 209 4.26 13.54 -14.46
C GLN A 209 5.25 13.32 -13.31
N ALA A 210 4.95 12.45 -12.34
CA ALA A 210 5.91 12.05 -11.31
C ALA A 210 7.02 11.12 -11.82
N SER A 211 6.86 10.54 -13.03
CA SER A 211 7.90 9.70 -13.62
C SER A 211 9.18 10.49 -13.90
N PHE A 212 10.33 9.82 -13.86
CA PHE A 212 11.63 10.46 -13.99
C PHE A 212 11.82 11.31 -15.24
N GLU A 213 11.27 10.86 -16.37
CA GLU A 213 11.41 11.52 -17.68
C GLU A 213 10.82 12.94 -17.66
N HIS A 214 9.71 13.12 -16.95
CA HIS A 214 9.06 14.42 -16.75
C HIS A 214 9.66 15.20 -15.57
N SER A 215 10.47 14.54 -14.75
CA SER A 215 10.94 15.04 -13.46
C SER A 215 12.26 15.81 -13.50
N PHE A 216 12.92 15.83 -14.64
CA PHE A 216 14.19 16.55 -14.78
C PHE A 216 13.99 18.07 -14.58
N LEU A 217 14.54 18.59 -13.48
CA LEU A 217 14.64 20.03 -13.16
C LEU A 217 13.30 20.78 -12.91
N ARG A 218 12.13 20.11 -12.84
CA ARG A 218 10.81 20.77 -12.79
C ARG A 218 9.77 20.13 -11.85
N HIS A 219 9.78 20.43 -10.54
CA HIS A 219 8.61 20.25 -9.61
C HIS A 219 8.46 21.34 -8.54
N GLN A 220 9.18 22.44 -8.72
CA GLN A 220 9.35 23.61 -7.84
C GLN A 220 9.16 23.39 -6.33
N ARG A 221 9.91 22.37 -5.86
CA ARG A 221 10.49 22.20 -4.51
C ARG A 221 9.54 21.75 -3.40
N ASP A 222 8.45 21.08 -3.80
CA ASP A 222 7.71 19.99 -3.11
C ASP A 222 6.71 20.36 -2.00
N GLN A 223 5.93 21.41 -2.22
CA GLN A 223 4.75 21.75 -1.40
C GLN A 223 3.61 20.80 -1.77
N PRO A 224 2.78 20.32 -0.81
CA PRO A 224 1.77 19.29 -1.11
C PRO A 224 2.19 18.21 -2.10
N TYR A 225 3.41 17.71 -1.87
CA TYR A 225 3.99 16.52 -2.47
C TYR A 225 4.25 16.50 -3.97
N CYS A 226 4.62 17.63 -4.57
CA CYS A 226 5.17 17.68 -5.94
C CYS A 226 6.47 16.85 -6.08
N ASN A 227 6.29 15.53 -6.19
CA ASN A 227 7.27 14.46 -6.38
C ASN A 227 8.04 13.97 -5.14
N PHE A 228 7.60 14.24 -3.91
CA PHE A 228 8.17 13.63 -2.69
C PHE A 228 9.70 13.76 -2.51
N ILE A 229 10.30 14.86 -2.97
CA ILE A 229 11.76 15.03 -2.96
C ILE A 229 12.37 15.05 -1.54
N TYR A 230 11.58 15.33 -0.50
CA TYR A 230 12.04 15.30 0.90
C TYR A 230 11.71 13.99 1.65
N PHE A 231 11.18 12.97 0.96
CA PHE A 231 10.82 11.67 1.54
C PHE A 231 11.87 11.10 2.52
N HIS A 232 13.13 10.97 2.06
CA HIS A 232 14.21 10.44 2.90
C HIS A 232 14.69 11.44 3.97
N HIS A 233 14.50 12.75 3.75
CA HIS A 233 14.89 13.79 4.71
C HIS A 233 13.96 13.85 5.93
N PHE A 234 12.70 13.44 5.75
CA PHE A 234 11.71 13.24 6.81
C PHE A 234 11.64 11.79 7.29
N PHE A 235 12.51 10.91 6.79
CA PHE A 235 12.62 9.50 7.18
C PHE A 235 11.33 8.69 6.95
N LEU A 236 10.54 9.06 5.93
CA LEU A 236 9.26 8.39 5.68
C LEU A 236 9.42 6.90 5.38
N GLU A 237 10.50 6.49 4.71
CA GLU A 237 10.84 5.08 4.48
C GLU A 237 10.85 4.25 5.78
N ASP A 238 11.40 4.82 6.86
CA ASP A 238 11.51 4.09 8.11
C ASP A 238 10.22 4.18 8.95
N ILE A 239 9.45 5.25 8.80
CA ILE A 239 8.25 5.55 9.62
C ILE A 239 7.01 4.87 9.06
N SER A 240 6.88 4.80 7.74
CA SER A 240 5.73 4.21 7.02
C SER A 240 5.80 2.68 6.89
N TRP A 241 6.59 2.05 7.74
CA TRP A 241 7.00 0.66 7.60
C TRP A 241 5.90 -0.38 7.81
N ARG A 242 4.83 -0.01 8.51
CA ARG A 242 3.65 -0.86 8.69
C ARG A 242 2.93 -1.11 7.36
N LEU A 243 3.00 -0.13 6.46
CA LEU A 243 2.45 -0.19 5.10
C LEU A 243 3.54 -0.39 4.04
N GLY A 244 4.79 -0.63 4.45
CA GLY A 244 5.90 -0.87 3.53
C GLY A 244 6.25 0.33 2.65
N GLY A 245 6.16 1.56 3.18
CA GLY A 245 6.31 2.75 2.35
C GLY A 245 7.71 2.93 1.74
N TYR A 246 7.74 3.28 0.45
CA TYR A 246 8.94 3.52 -0.35
C TYR A 246 8.66 4.64 -1.38
N LEU A 247 9.72 5.14 -2.00
CA LEU A 247 9.64 6.16 -3.05
C LEU A 247 10.06 5.54 -4.38
N ASP A 248 9.11 5.26 -5.27
CA ASP A 248 9.44 4.72 -6.58
C ASP A 248 9.75 5.82 -7.60
N HIS A 249 10.99 5.81 -8.06
CA HIS A 249 11.55 6.83 -8.94
C HIS A 249 11.42 6.49 -10.43
N HIS A 250 11.06 5.25 -10.80
CA HIS A 250 11.01 4.75 -12.18
C HIS A 250 12.33 4.96 -12.98
N VAL A 251 13.49 5.05 -12.30
CA VAL A 251 14.82 5.26 -12.94
C VAL A 251 15.57 3.95 -13.14
N ARG A 252 15.76 3.51 -14.39
CA ARG A 252 16.58 2.34 -14.74
C ARG A 252 18.09 2.57 -14.52
N LEU A 253 18.56 3.82 -14.66
CA LEU A 253 20.00 4.19 -14.62
C LEU A 253 20.60 4.38 -13.22
N ARG A 254 19.84 4.19 -12.13
CA ARG A 254 20.32 4.42 -10.76
C ARG A 254 21.44 3.47 -10.32
N ARG A 255 21.70 2.38 -11.06
CA ARG A 255 22.91 1.57 -10.87
C ARG A 255 24.20 2.39 -11.02
N TYR A 256 24.15 3.54 -11.70
CA TYR A 256 25.35 4.28 -12.12
C TYR A 256 25.46 5.71 -11.58
N LEU A 257 24.37 6.35 -11.10
CA LEU A 257 24.41 7.72 -10.57
C LEU A 257 23.47 7.91 -9.35
N PRO A 258 24.01 8.16 -8.14
CA PRO A 258 23.22 8.53 -6.98
C PRO A 258 22.84 10.01 -7.07
N VAL A 259 21.60 10.28 -7.46
CA VAL A 259 21.09 11.64 -7.64
C VAL A 259 20.08 11.95 -6.52
N PRO A 260 20.45 12.73 -5.48
CA PRO A 260 19.66 12.93 -4.26
C PRO A 260 18.44 13.85 -4.40
N TRP A 261 18.14 14.34 -5.61
CA TRP A 261 17.01 15.23 -5.90
C TRP A 261 15.93 14.58 -6.79
N ILE A 262 16.03 13.28 -7.04
CA ILE A 262 15.02 12.56 -7.82
C ILE A 262 13.84 12.22 -6.91
N GLY A 263 12.68 12.77 -7.27
CA GLY A 263 11.40 12.44 -6.67
C GLY A 263 10.79 11.15 -7.23
N GLY A 264 9.56 10.85 -6.85
CA GLY A 264 8.83 9.72 -7.40
C GLY A 264 7.42 9.55 -6.83
N PHE A 265 6.82 8.42 -7.18
CA PHE A 265 5.57 7.95 -6.61
C PHE A 265 5.79 7.51 -5.16
N PHE A 266 4.90 7.95 -4.26
CA PHE A 266 4.88 7.38 -2.92
C PHE A 266 4.13 6.06 -2.98
N GLU A 267 4.84 4.98 -2.72
CA GLU A 267 4.36 3.61 -2.84
C GLU A 267 4.15 3.02 -1.44
N TYR A 268 3.01 2.37 -1.21
CA TYR A 268 2.87 1.38 -0.14
C TYR A 268 2.99 -0.01 -0.71
N ASN A 269 4.04 -0.71 -0.26
CA ASN A 269 4.25 -2.09 -0.63
C ASN A 269 3.72 -3.03 0.45
N LEU A 270 2.50 -3.51 0.28
CA LEU A 270 1.83 -4.33 1.30
C LEU A 270 2.35 -5.77 1.35
N VAL A 271 3.21 -6.16 0.40
CA VAL A 271 3.70 -7.53 0.19
C VAL A 271 5.15 -7.71 0.69
N ARG A 272 5.90 -6.63 0.92
CA ARG A 272 7.35 -6.69 1.15
C ARG A 272 7.73 -6.54 2.62
N ILE A 273 8.64 -7.40 3.06
CA ILE A 273 9.19 -7.41 4.43
C ILE A 273 10.62 -6.90 4.46
N ASP A 274 11.37 -7.05 3.38
CA ASP A 274 12.78 -6.69 3.32
C ASP A 274 13.17 -5.94 2.04
N TYR A 275 14.03 -4.93 2.22
CA TYR A 275 14.53 -4.09 1.13
C TYR A 275 15.51 -4.78 0.17
N PRO A 276 16.25 -5.87 0.53
CA PRO A 276 17.05 -6.64 -0.41
C PRO A 276 16.26 -7.31 -1.56
N ARG A 277 14.92 -7.18 -1.60
CA ARG A 277 14.05 -7.67 -2.70
C ARG A 277 14.12 -9.19 -2.93
N ARG A 278 14.52 -9.97 -1.93
CA ARG A 278 14.61 -11.43 -2.05
C ARG A 278 13.40 -12.13 -1.48
N PHE A 279 12.69 -11.48 -0.55
CA PHE A 279 11.59 -12.10 0.15
C PHE A 279 10.35 -11.22 0.13
N SER A 280 9.22 -11.84 -0.16
CA SER A 280 7.90 -11.22 -0.03
C SER A 280 6.97 -12.18 0.69
N LEU A 281 5.96 -11.63 1.34
CA LEU A 281 4.86 -12.39 1.89
C LEU A 281 3.55 -11.84 1.34
N PRO A 282 2.62 -12.70 0.89
CA PRO A 282 1.27 -12.26 0.56
C PRO A 282 0.65 -11.56 1.77
N LEU A 283 -0.19 -10.56 1.51
CA LEU A 283 -0.88 -9.81 2.54
C LEU A 283 -1.99 -10.66 3.18
N THR A 284 -2.76 -11.37 2.35
CA THR A 284 -3.92 -12.18 2.73
C THR A 284 -4.22 -13.19 1.62
N ARG A 285 -5.10 -14.14 1.89
CA ARG A 285 -5.76 -15.03 0.92
C ARG A 285 -7.20 -14.63 0.63
N ASP A 286 -7.74 -13.69 1.41
CA ASP A 286 -9.14 -13.28 1.35
C ASP A 286 -9.28 -12.03 0.47
N PRO A 287 -10.03 -12.09 -0.65
CA PRO A 287 -10.16 -10.97 -1.57
C PRO A 287 -11.00 -9.84 -0.98
N GLY A 288 -11.95 -10.13 -0.09
CA GLY A 288 -12.74 -9.11 0.62
C GLY A 288 -11.91 -8.35 1.63
N PHE A 289 -11.03 -9.05 2.35
CA PHE A 289 -10.01 -8.44 3.19
C PHE A 289 -9.11 -7.50 2.38
N LEU A 290 -8.58 -7.95 1.23
CA LEU A 290 -7.71 -7.12 0.40
C LEU A 290 -8.44 -5.91 -0.17
N ALA A 291 -9.67 -6.08 -0.65
CA ALA A 291 -10.51 -4.99 -1.16
C ALA A 291 -10.68 -3.88 -0.12
N ARG A 292 -11.08 -4.27 1.10
CA ARG A 292 -11.24 -3.34 2.22
C ARG A 292 -9.92 -2.69 2.63
N TYR A 293 -8.83 -3.45 2.60
CA TYR A 293 -7.50 -2.93 2.90
C TYR A 293 -7.06 -1.85 1.91
N ILE A 294 -7.27 -2.06 0.61
CA ILE A 294 -6.97 -1.08 -0.44
C ILE A 294 -7.75 0.21 -0.19
N HIS A 295 -9.07 0.11 0.01
CA HIS A 295 -9.92 1.26 0.30
C HIS A 295 -9.45 2.01 1.56
N CYS A 296 -9.17 1.28 2.63
CA CYS A 296 -8.72 1.86 3.89
C CYS A 296 -7.37 2.57 3.77
N VAL A 297 -6.41 1.99 3.03
CA VAL A 297 -5.11 2.63 2.76
C VAL A 297 -5.29 3.88 1.91
N MET A 298 -6.14 3.86 0.89
CA MET A 298 -6.41 5.05 0.09
C MET A 298 -6.99 6.18 0.95
N ALA A 299 -8.02 5.88 1.74
CA ALA A 299 -8.67 6.86 2.61
C ALA A 299 -7.74 7.38 3.73
N PHE A 300 -6.78 6.58 4.18
CA PHE A 300 -5.76 6.98 5.15
C PHE A 300 -4.83 8.08 4.60
N ASN A 301 -4.69 8.21 3.28
CA ASN A 301 -3.80 9.16 2.61
C ASN A 301 -4.57 10.32 1.97
N SER A 302 -5.32 11.07 2.77
CA SER A 302 -6.24 12.09 2.27
C SER A 302 -5.63 13.26 1.50
N GLN A 303 -4.32 13.50 1.61
CA GLN A 303 -3.63 14.57 0.90
C GLN A 303 -2.93 14.10 -0.38
N LEU A 304 -3.06 12.82 -0.71
CA LEU A 304 -2.37 12.19 -1.82
C LEU A 304 -3.38 11.63 -2.80
N ALA A 305 -3.28 12.05 -4.06
CA ALA A 305 -4.08 11.49 -5.12
C ALA A 305 -3.64 10.04 -5.39
N PRO A 306 -4.58 9.09 -5.45
CA PRO A 306 -4.28 7.73 -5.89
C PRO A 306 -3.82 7.74 -7.34
N HIS A 307 -2.88 6.86 -7.70
CA HIS A 307 -2.30 6.84 -9.03
C HIS A 307 -2.34 5.46 -9.68
N SER A 308 -1.75 4.45 -9.07
CA SER A 308 -1.70 3.10 -9.66
C SER A 308 -1.83 2.03 -8.59
N LEU A 309 -2.29 0.86 -9.02
CA LEU A 309 -2.43 -0.33 -8.19
C LEU A 309 -1.77 -1.50 -8.91
N HIS A 310 -0.89 -2.21 -8.23
CA HIS A 310 -0.39 -3.50 -8.69
C HIS A 310 -0.96 -4.58 -7.82
N LEU A 311 -1.67 -5.54 -8.42
CA LEU A 311 -2.19 -6.71 -7.70
C LEU A 311 -1.33 -7.93 -8.00
N ASN A 312 -0.84 -8.55 -6.94
CA ASN A 312 -0.03 -9.76 -6.98
C ASN A 312 -0.92 -10.95 -6.63
N VAL A 313 -1.06 -11.89 -7.55
CA VAL A 313 -1.89 -13.08 -7.41
C VAL A 313 -1.01 -14.31 -7.55
N GLU A 314 -0.88 -15.10 -6.50
CA GLU A 314 -0.09 -16.33 -6.55
C GLU A 314 -0.72 -17.35 -7.52
N CYS A 315 0.12 -17.98 -8.33
CA CYS A 315 -0.26 -19.01 -9.27
C CYS A 315 -0.55 -20.33 -8.55
N VAL A 316 -1.79 -20.49 -8.11
CA VAL A 316 -2.27 -21.79 -7.58
C VAL A 316 -2.63 -22.69 -8.76
N GLY A 317 -2.17 -23.94 -8.71
CA GLY A 317 -2.28 -24.89 -9.82
C GLY A 317 -3.74 -25.25 -10.14
N LEU A 318 -4.11 -25.10 -11.41
CA LEU A 318 -5.34 -25.65 -12.00
C LEU A 318 -5.01 -26.16 -13.39
N GLY A 319 -5.23 -27.47 -13.59
CA GLY A 319 -5.31 -28.17 -14.87
C GLY A 319 -4.56 -27.57 -16.07
N ARG A 320 -5.24 -27.58 -17.23
CA ARG A 320 -4.73 -26.98 -18.46
C ARG A 320 -5.19 -25.52 -18.52
N LYS A 321 -4.24 -24.60 -18.52
CA LYS A 321 -4.46 -23.16 -18.67
C LYS A 321 -4.54 -22.76 -20.14
N GLU A 322 -5.33 -21.73 -20.45
CA GLU A 322 -5.49 -21.17 -21.79
C GLU A 322 -4.53 -19.99 -22.00
N VAL A 323 -4.08 -19.77 -23.23
CA VAL A 323 -3.25 -18.60 -23.53
C VAL A 323 -4.17 -17.37 -23.67
N PRO A 324 -3.88 -16.26 -22.97
CA PRO A 324 -4.57 -14.98 -23.17
C PRO A 324 -4.66 -14.57 -24.64
N VAL A 325 -5.85 -14.17 -25.09
CA VAL A 325 -6.07 -13.55 -26.40
C VAL A 325 -6.19 -12.03 -26.26
N PHE A 326 -6.04 -11.30 -27.36
CA PHE A 326 -6.09 -9.83 -27.34
C PHE A 326 -7.33 -9.27 -26.65
N SER A 327 -8.52 -9.84 -26.93
CA SER A 327 -9.78 -9.41 -26.33
C SER A 327 -9.85 -9.61 -24.81
N ASP A 328 -9.09 -10.57 -24.23
CA ASP A 328 -9.00 -10.72 -22.78
C ASP A 328 -8.31 -9.49 -22.15
N TYR A 329 -7.22 -9.01 -22.77
CA TYR A 329 -6.51 -7.82 -22.30
C TYR A 329 -7.38 -6.56 -22.41
N LEU A 330 -8.20 -6.44 -23.46
CA LEU A 330 -9.15 -5.34 -23.58
C LEU A 330 -10.21 -5.39 -22.47
N CYS A 331 -10.76 -6.56 -22.16
CA CYS A 331 -11.69 -6.73 -21.04
C CYS A 331 -11.06 -6.34 -19.70
N LEU A 332 -9.79 -6.72 -19.48
CA LEU A 332 -9.04 -6.29 -18.31
C LEU A 332 -8.89 -4.76 -18.25
N LEU A 333 -8.52 -4.09 -19.34
CA LEU A 333 -8.41 -2.62 -19.40
C LEU A 333 -9.76 -1.93 -19.17
N LEU A 334 -10.87 -2.48 -19.67
CA LEU A 334 -12.21 -1.93 -19.41
C LEU A 334 -12.60 -2.02 -17.92
N LEU A 335 -12.12 -3.04 -17.22
CA LEU A 335 -12.40 -3.25 -15.80
C LEU A 335 -11.45 -2.49 -14.87
N GLY A 336 -10.17 -2.38 -15.19
CA GLY A 336 -9.18 -1.83 -14.26
C GLY A 336 -8.31 -0.71 -14.82
N GLY A 337 -8.37 -0.42 -16.12
CA GLY A 337 -7.59 0.65 -16.76
C GLY A 337 -8.13 2.06 -16.44
N ASP A 338 -7.56 3.07 -17.10
CA ASP A 338 -7.90 4.48 -16.96
C ASP A 338 -8.53 5.04 -18.24
N LEU A 339 -9.71 4.52 -18.59
CA LEU A 339 -10.48 4.96 -19.76
C LEU A 339 -11.14 6.33 -19.51
N GLY A 340 -10.62 7.36 -20.17
CA GLY A 340 -11.08 8.73 -20.00
C GLY A 340 -10.81 9.60 -21.23
N CYS A 341 -11.42 10.78 -21.28
CA CYS A 341 -11.22 11.69 -22.41
C CYS A 341 -9.82 12.33 -22.39
N ASP A 342 -9.27 12.57 -23.57
CA ASP A 342 -8.09 13.41 -23.80
C ASP A 342 -8.47 14.90 -23.82
N GLU A 343 -7.50 15.77 -24.15
CA GLU A 343 -7.71 17.22 -24.23
C GLU A 343 -8.65 17.64 -25.37
N LYS A 344 -8.85 16.77 -26.38
CA LYS A 344 -9.72 16.97 -27.53
C LYS A 344 -11.11 16.35 -27.33
N GLY A 345 -11.36 15.72 -26.19
CA GLY A 345 -12.61 15.01 -25.88
C GLY A 345 -12.68 13.57 -26.39
N GLY A 346 -11.66 13.10 -27.12
CA GLY A 346 -11.55 11.73 -27.59
C GLY A 346 -11.29 10.76 -26.44
N LEU A 347 -11.93 9.60 -26.44
CA LEU A 347 -11.73 8.60 -25.39
C LEU A 347 -10.39 7.90 -25.60
N ILE A 348 -9.59 7.75 -24.54
CA ILE A 348 -8.30 7.05 -24.55
C ILE A 348 -8.14 6.20 -23.29
N GLU A 349 -7.35 5.13 -23.35
CA GLU A 349 -6.79 4.48 -22.17
C GLU A 349 -5.50 5.21 -21.80
N ARG A 350 -5.55 5.99 -20.72
CA ARG A 350 -4.52 7.00 -20.43
C ARG A 350 -3.18 6.39 -20.05
N ARG A 351 -3.16 5.23 -19.38
CA ARG A 351 -1.91 4.67 -18.86
C ARG A 351 -1.02 4.14 -19.99
N PHE A 352 -1.59 3.46 -20.96
CA PHE A 352 -0.88 3.05 -22.17
C PHE A 352 -0.59 4.23 -23.09
N ALA A 353 -1.59 5.06 -23.39
CA ALA A 353 -1.43 6.19 -24.32
C ALA A 353 -0.37 7.22 -23.85
N ARG A 354 -0.09 7.28 -22.54
CA ARG A 354 0.93 8.17 -21.94
C ARG A 354 2.22 7.44 -21.55
N ASN A 355 2.40 6.19 -21.96
CA ASN A 355 3.58 5.37 -21.63
C ASN A 355 3.83 5.23 -20.11
N GLU A 356 2.78 5.22 -19.29
CA GLU A 356 2.88 4.94 -17.85
C GLU A 356 3.16 3.45 -17.58
N LEU A 357 2.85 2.57 -18.54
CA LEU A 357 2.96 1.11 -18.42
C LEU A 357 4.04 0.55 -19.35
N ILE A 358 4.85 -0.37 -18.81
CA ILE A 358 5.82 -1.14 -19.60
C ILE A 358 5.20 -2.50 -20.00
N LYS A 359 4.36 -3.08 -19.13
CA LYS A 359 3.67 -4.36 -19.30
C LYS A 359 2.35 -4.33 -18.53
N MET A 360 1.33 -5.08 -18.96
CA MET A 360 0.10 -5.24 -18.16
C MET A 360 0.28 -6.26 -17.06
N VAL A 361 0.92 -7.38 -17.42
CA VAL A 361 1.05 -8.58 -16.62
C VAL A 361 2.52 -9.00 -16.58
N GLN A 362 3.02 -9.31 -15.38
CA GLN A 362 4.36 -9.82 -15.18
C GLN A 362 4.35 -11.05 -14.27
N GLN A 363 4.91 -12.16 -14.76
CA GLN A 363 5.25 -13.27 -13.88
C GLN A 363 6.53 -12.99 -13.11
N ARG A 364 6.47 -13.23 -11.80
CA ARG A 364 7.57 -13.08 -10.84
C ARG A 364 7.73 -14.37 -10.04
N GLN A 365 8.95 -14.61 -9.56
CA GLN A 365 9.24 -15.65 -8.58
C GLN A 365 9.63 -15.00 -7.26
N HIS A 366 8.96 -15.41 -6.20
CA HIS A 366 9.13 -14.86 -4.86
C HIS A 366 9.47 -15.97 -3.88
N THR A 367 10.56 -15.82 -3.13
CA THR A 367 10.89 -16.77 -2.06
C THR A 367 10.17 -16.36 -0.77
N SER A 368 9.38 -17.27 -0.20
CA SER A 368 8.70 -17.00 1.07
C SER A 368 9.67 -17.12 2.25
N LEU A 369 9.42 -16.33 3.30
CA LEU A 369 10.20 -16.37 4.55
C LEU A 369 9.82 -17.52 5.48
N PHE A 370 8.68 -18.16 5.26
CA PHE A 370 8.15 -19.19 6.17
C PHE A 370 8.55 -20.60 5.76
N ASP A 371 8.49 -20.89 4.47
CA ASP A 371 8.77 -22.21 3.90
C ASP A 371 10.06 -22.25 3.07
N HIS A 372 10.64 -21.10 2.74
CA HIS A 372 11.80 -20.96 1.85
C HIS A 372 11.57 -21.52 0.44
N ILE A 373 10.30 -21.62 0.02
CA ILE A 373 9.90 -22.08 -1.32
C ILE A 373 9.74 -20.86 -2.23
N SER A 374 10.11 -21.04 -3.50
CA SER A 374 9.85 -20.07 -4.55
C SER A 374 8.44 -20.25 -5.10
N HIS A 375 7.62 -19.22 -4.91
CA HIS A 375 6.25 -19.14 -5.38
C HIS A 375 6.19 -18.34 -6.68
N HIS A 376 5.38 -18.82 -7.64
CA HIS A 376 5.11 -18.09 -8.87
C HIS A 376 3.96 -17.13 -8.63
N VAL A 377 4.14 -15.87 -8.98
CA VAL A 377 3.16 -14.81 -8.75
C VAL A 377 2.96 -14.05 -10.05
N THR A 378 1.71 -13.82 -10.40
CA THR A 378 1.33 -12.94 -11.49
C THR A 378 1.05 -11.56 -10.91
N GLU A 379 1.81 -10.56 -11.34
CA GLU A 379 1.56 -9.15 -11.04
C GLU A 379 0.73 -8.54 -12.18
N PHE A 380 -0.42 -7.97 -11.83
CA PHE A 380 -1.24 -7.15 -12.72
C PHE A 380 -0.97 -5.67 -12.42
N ALA A 381 -0.19 -5.01 -13.28
CA ALA A 381 0.30 -3.65 -13.08
C ALA A 381 -0.56 -2.57 -13.77
N PHE A 382 -1.50 -2.97 -14.62
CA PHE A 382 -2.31 -2.05 -15.43
C PHE A 382 -3.38 -1.27 -14.65
N LEU A 383 -3.66 -1.64 -13.40
CA LEU A 383 -4.81 -1.13 -12.66
C LEU A 383 -4.63 0.34 -12.23
N ARG A 384 -5.65 1.17 -12.47
CA ARG A 384 -5.72 2.53 -11.93
C ARG A 384 -6.29 2.48 -10.53
N LEU A 385 -5.57 3.04 -9.56
CA LEU A 385 -6.09 3.24 -8.21
C LEU A 385 -7.08 4.41 -8.25
N ASN A 386 -8.37 4.17 -7.99
CA ASN A 386 -9.42 5.19 -8.10
C ASN A 386 -10.26 5.29 -6.81
N ALA A 387 -10.35 6.49 -6.24
CA ALA A 387 -11.05 6.77 -5.00
C ALA A 387 -12.58 6.61 -5.10
N GLU A 388 -13.12 6.57 -6.32
CA GLU A 388 -14.55 6.32 -6.57
C GLU A 388 -14.91 4.83 -6.45
N HIS A 389 -13.92 3.92 -6.47
CA HIS A 389 -14.20 2.50 -6.26
C HIS A 389 -14.59 2.22 -4.82
N THR A 390 -15.70 1.51 -4.67
CA THR A 390 -16.16 0.95 -3.40
C THR A 390 -15.43 -0.35 -3.09
N ASP A 391 -15.50 -0.82 -1.84
CA ASP A 391 -14.99 -2.15 -1.46
C ASP A 391 -15.56 -3.26 -2.34
N GLN A 392 -16.83 -3.15 -2.73
CA GLN A 392 -17.49 -4.13 -3.61
C GLN A 392 -16.92 -4.11 -5.03
N SER A 393 -16.60 -2.92 -5.56
CA SER A 393 -15.95 -2.79 -6.86
C SER A 393 -14.53 -3.39 -6.85
N TRP A 394 -13.77 -3.14 -5.77
CA TRP A 394 -12.46 -3.76 -5.59
C TRP A 394 -12.54 -5.27 -5.44
N LEU A 395 -13.52 -5.77 -4.68
CA LEU A 395 -13.75 -7.21 -4.53
C LEU A 395 -14.05 -7.87 -5.89
N SER A 396 -14.96 -7.31 -6.68
CA SER A 396 -15.25 -7.79 -8.05
C SER A 396 -13.98 -7.85 -8.90
N LEU A 397 -13.16 -6.80 -8.88
CA LEU A 397 -11.93 -6.74 -9.67
C LEU A 397 -10.90 -7.78 -9.21
N ILE A 398 -10.71 -7.94 -7.89
CA ILE A 398 -9.80 -8.94 -7.34
C ILE A 398 -10.27 -10.36 -7.70
N LEU A 399 -11.57 -10.65 -7.61
CA LEU A 399 -12.14 -11.95 -8.01
C LEU A 399 -11.90 -12.22 -9.51
N VAL A 400 -12.08 -11.19 -10.37
CA VAL A 400 -11.76 -11.31 -11.80
C VAL A 400 -10.31 -11.73 -12.01
N LEU A 401 -9.37 -11.06 -11.35
CA LEU A 401 -7.95 -11.36 -11.50
C LEU A 401 -7.57 -12.73 -10.93
N ILE A 402 -8.18 -13.16 -9.83
CA ILE A 402 -8.02 -14.52 -9.29
C ILE A 402 -8.48 -15.56 -10.31
N GLY A 403 -9.71 -15.41 -10.80
CA GLY A 403 -10.31 -16.33 -11.77
C GLY A 403 -9.49 -16.40 -13.04
N TYR A 404 -9.17 -15.24 -13.60
CA TYR A 404 -8.38 -15.14 -14.81
C TYR A 404 -6.96 -15.72 -14.64
N ASN A 405 -6.27 -15.44 -13.53
CA ASN A 405 -4.94 -16.00 -13.26
C ASN A 405 -4.93 -17.53 -13.14
N ARG A 406 -6.04 -18.09 -12.65
CA ARG A 406 -6.22 -19.54 -12.53
C ARG A 406 -6.51 -20.20 -13.86
N SER A 407 -7.29 -19.56 -14.73
CA SER A 407 -7.64 -20.09 -16.05
C SER A 407 -6.58 -19.84 -17.12
N SER A 408 -5.71 -18.85 -16.94
CA SER A 408 -4.84 -18.33 -18.01
C SER A 408 -3.35 -18.58 -17.76
N SER A 409 -2.61 -18.92 -18.81
CA SER A 409 -1.16 -19.11 -18.79
C SER A 409 -0.44 -17.82 -19.23
N PHE A 410 0.37 -17.28 -18.32
CA PHE A 410 1.23 -16.12 -18.56
C PHE A 410 2.71 -16.51 -18.71
N ASP A 411 2.99 -17.74 -19.16
CA ASP A 411 4.35 -18.27 -19.27
C ASP A 411 5.25 -17.37 -20.13
N GLN A 412 6.58 -17.50 -20.01
CA GLN A 412 7.58 -16.62 -20.63
C GLN A 412 7.45 -16.44 -22.16
N TYR A 413 6.69 -17.30 -22.84
CA TYR A 413 6.40 -17.22 -24.28
C TYR A 413 5.08 -16.50 -24.63
N CYS A 414 4.27 -16.13 -23.64
CA CYS A 414 3.10 -15.28 -23.83
C CYS A 414 3.59 -13.84 -24.04
N LEU A 415 3.74 -13.45 -25.30
CA LEU A 415 4.01 -12.06 -25.66
C LEU A 415 2.69 -11.31 -25.63
N GLU A 416 2.55 -10.39 -24.68
CA GLU A 416 1.46 -9.41 -24.71
C GLU A 416 1.49 -8.68 -26.06
N PRO A 417 0.34 -8.49 -26.73
CA PRO A 417 0.25 -7.77 -27.99
C PRO A 417 0.39 -6.26 -27.75
N LEU A 418 1.54 -5.81 -27.22
CA LEU A 418 1.76 -4.43 -26.76
C LEU A 418 1.55 -3.39 -27.86
N GLY A 419 1.88 -3.72 -29.11
CA GLY A 419 1.63 -2.84 -30.25
C GLY A 419 0.13 -2.60 -30.48
N ASP A 420 -0.66 -3.68 -30.48
CA ASP A 420 -2.12 -3.60 -30.66
C ASP A 420 -2.80 -2.95 -29.45
N LEU A 421 -2.30 -3.21 -28.24
CA LEU A 421 -2.78 -2.56 -27.01
C LEU A 421 -2.50 -1.06 -27.02
N LEU A 422 -1.30 -0.65 -27.44
CA LEU A 422 -0.95 0.77 -27.56
C LEU A 422 -1.83 1.45 -28.63
N HIS A 423 -2.06 0.78 -29.76
CA HIS A 423 -2.95 1.28 -30.80
C HIS A 423 -4.39 1.47 -30.26
N TRP A 424 -4.95 0.44 -29.62
CA TRP A 424 -6.28 0.51 -29.00
C TRP A 424 -6.35 1.56 -27.88
N ALA A 425 -5.29 1.76 -27.11
CA ALA A 425 -5.28 2.77 -26.05
C ALA A 425 -5.43 4.20 -26.57
N HIS A 426 -4.91 4.48 -27.77
CA HIS A 426 -5.07 5.79 -28.43
C HIS A 426 -6.40 5.94 -29.16
N ASP A 427 -7.00 4.84 -29.60
CA ASP A 427 -8.29 4.82 -30.28
C ASP A 427 -9.10 3.59 -29.83
N PRO A 428 -9.73 3.64 -28.64
CA PRO A 428 -10.44 2.50 -28.08
C PRO A 428 -11.61 2.10 -28.99
N GLN A 429 -11.60 0.84 -29.41
CA GLN A 429 -12.68 0.23 -30.17
C GLN A 429 -13.51 -0.72 -29.28
N PRO A 430 -14.84 -0.84 -29.50
CA PRO A 430 -15.68 -1.71 -28.68
C PRO A 430 -15.27 -3.18 -28.78
N VAL A 431 -15.32 -3.88 -27.65
CA VAL A 431 -15.12 -5.33 -27.56
C VAL A 431 -16.43 -6.04 -27.92
N SER A 432 -16.36 -7.15 -28.68
CA SER A 432 -17.55 -7.89 -29.08
C SER A 432 -18.24 -8.57 -27.88
N ALA A 433 -19.56 -8.76 -27.95
CA ALA A 433 -20.30 -9.47 -26.90
C ALA A 433 -19.80 -10.92 -26.72
N THR A 434 -19.44 -11.59 -27.82
CA THR A 434 -18.88 -12.94 -27.80
C THR A 434 -17.53 -12.99 -27.07
N ASP A 435 -16.67 -12.00 -27.29
CA ASP A 435 -15.39 -11.89 -26.61
C ASP A 435 -15.55 -11.63 -25.11
N MET A 436 -16.45 -10.71 -24.73
CA MET A 436 -16.75 -10.44 -23.32
C MET A 436 -17.30 -11.69 -22.62
N ALA A 437 -18.22 -12.43 -23.26
CA ALA A 437 -18.77 -13.67 -22.72
C ALA A 437 -17.69 -14.76 -22.57
N SER A 438 -16.78 -14.88 -23.54
CA SER A 438 -15.64 -15.80 -23.49
C SER A 438 -14.70 -15.48 -22.33
N PHE A 439 -14.36 -14.19 -22.15
CA PHE A 439 -13.57 -13.71 -21.01
C PHE A 439 -14.24 -14.03 -19.67
N LEU A 440 -15.53 -13.72 -19.51
CA LEU A 440 -16.30 -14.01 -18.30
C LEU A 440 -16.36 -15.51 -18.00
N ALA A 441 -16.48 -16.36 -19.02
CA ALA A 441 -16.46 -17.82 -18.85
C ALA A 441 -15.10 -18.34 -18.33
N LYS A 442 -13.99 -17.74 -18.75
CA LYS A 442 -12.65 -18.04 -18.19
C LYS A 442 -12.56 -17.64 -16.73
N VAL A 443 -12.98 -16.40 -16.41
CA VAL A 443 -13.00 -15.87 -15.04
C VAL A 443 -13.84 -16.77 -14.13
N LYS A 444 -15.09 -17.06 -14.52
CA LYS A 444 -16.04 -17.90 -13.78
C LYS A 444 -15.41 -19.25 -13.42
N ARG A 445 -14.88 -19.96 -14.43
CA ARG A 445 -14.21 -21.26 -14.25
C ARG A 445 -13.06 -21.20 -13.23
N GLY A 446 -12.28 -20.13 -13.24
CA GLY A 446 -11.16 -19.96 -12.31
C GLY A 446 -11.59 -19.60 -10.89
N VAL A 447 -12.62 -18.76 -10.73
CA VAL A 447 -13.14 -18.39 -9.39
C VAL A 447 -13.87 -19.57 -8.75
N GLU A 448 -14.71 -20.30 -9.50
CA GLU A 448 -15.46 -21.47 -9.02
C GLU A 448 -14.57 -22.63 -8.57
N ALA A 449 -13.31 -22.65 -9.00
CA ALA A 449 -12.33 -23.59 -8.47
C ALA A 449 -11.94 -23.32 -7.00
N ASP A 450 -12.27 -22.14 -6.44
CA ASP A 450 -12.13 -21.86 -5.01
C ASP A 450 -13.37 -22.33 -4.24
N SER A 451 -13.35 -23.58 -3.76
CA SER A 451 -14.44 -24.13 -2.94
C SER A 451 -14.68 -23.40 -1.60
N SER A 452 -13.80 -22.46 -1.21
CA SER A 452 -13.98 -21.68 0.02
C SER A 452 -14.77 -20.39 -0.18
N LEU A 453 -15.04 -19.98 -1.42
CA LEU A 453 -15.89 -18.84 -1.72
C LEU A 453 -17.35 -19.29 -1.81
N ASP A 454 -18.26 -18.45 -1.30
CA ASP A 454 -19.71 -18.68 -1.44
C ASP A 454 -20.14 -18.56 -2.91
N ALA A 455 -20.88 -19.55 -3.41
CA ALA A 455 -21.29 -19.61 -4.81
C ALA A 455 -22.23 -18.46 -5.20
N GLY A 456 -23.16 -18.07 -4.31
CA GLY A 456 -24.08 -16.96 -4.57
C GLY A 456 -23.37 -15.61 -4.60
N LEU A 457 -22.35 -15.43 -3.75
CA LEU A 457 -21.46 -14.28 -3.80
C LEU A 457 -20.70 -14.22 -5.12
N VAL A 458 -20.10 -15.34 -5.56
CA VAL A 458 -19.37 -15.40 -6.83
C VAL A 458 -20.28 -15.05 -8.01
N GLU A 459 -21.48 -15.64 -8.07
CA GLU A 459 -22.47 -15.36 -9.10
C GLU A 459 -22.84 -13.86 -9.14
N SER A 460 -23.19 -13.29 -8.00
CA SER A 460 -23.53 -11.86 -7.91
C SER A 460 -22.38 -10.94 -8.34
N HIS A 461 -21.14 -11.25 -7.97
CA HIS A 461 -19.99 -10.46 -8.41
C HIS A 461 -19.69 -10.61 -9.90
N LEU A 462 -19.92 -11.78 -10.50
CA LEU A 462 -19.77 -11.98 -11.95
C LEU A 462 -20.82 -11.21 -12.75
N GLU A 463 -22.07 -11.16 -12.29
CA GLU A 463 -23.12 -10.32 -12.88
C GLU A 463 -22.74 -8.83 -12.83
N ASN A 464 -22.21 -8.38 -11.68
CA ASN A 464 -21.71 -7.01 -11.53
C ASN A 464 -20.56 -6.70 -12.49
N VAL A 465 -19.65 -7.65 -12.72
CA VAL A 465 -18.53 -7.52 -13.67
C VAL A 465 -19.05 -7.44 -15.11
N GLU A 466 -20.05 -8.26 -15.46
CA GLU A 466 -20.67 -8.20 -16.79
C GLU A 466 -21.31 -6.84 -17.06
N CYS A 467 -22.13 -6.35 -16.12
CA CYS A 467 -22.72 -5.02 -16.20
C CYS A 467 -21.66 -3.91 -16.28
N TRP A 468 -20.55 -4.05 -15.55
CA TRP A 468 -19.44 -3.12 -15.61
C TRP A 468 -18.80 -3.13 -17.01
N LEU A 469 -18.43 -4.30 -17.55
CA LEU A 469 -17.87 -4.44 -18.89
C LEU A 469 -18.78 -3.79 -19.95
N GLN A 470 -20.06 -4.15 -19.95
CA GLN A 470 -21.04 -3.60 -20.89
C GLN A 470 -21.14 -2.08 -20.79
N ARG A 471 -21.17 -1.52 -19.57
CA ARG A 471 -21.20 -0.07 -19.35
C ARG A 471 -19.96 0.63 -19.91
N GLN A 472 -18.76 0.08 -19.70
CA GLN A 472 -17.52 0.69 -20.19
C GLN A 472 -17.41 0.56 -21.71
N ASN A 473 -17.83 -0.57 -22.26
CA ASN A 473 -17.89 -0.79 -23.70
C ASN A 473 -18.87 0.17 -24.39
N ASN A 474 -20.04 0.41 -23.78
CA ASN A 474 -21.02 1.37 -24.28
C ASN A 474 -20.52 2.83 -24.24
N ARG A 475 -19.63 3.19 -23.30
CA ARG A 475 -18.99 4.52 -23.29
C ARG A 475 -18.17 4.74 -24.56
N ILE A 476 -17.47 3.72 -25.05
CA ILE A 476 -16.71 3.77 -26.30
C ILE A 476 -17.64 4.04 -27.48
N ILE A 477 -18.74 3.29 -27.58
CA ILE A 477 -19.73 3.41 -28.67
C ILE A 477 -20.33 4.83 -28.71
N ASN A 478 -20.69 5.38 -27.55
CA ASN A 478 -21.40 6.66 -27.47
C ASN A 478 -20.50 7.86 -27.81
N VAL A 479 -19.21 7.82 -27.46
CA VAL A 479 -18.25 8.86 -27.85
C VAL A 479 -18.00 8.83 -29.35
N GLY A 480 -17.85 7.64 -29.95
CA GLY A 480 -17.71 7.50 -31.41
C GLY A 480 -18.85 8.14 -32.20
N ARG A 481 -20.10 7.98 -31.75
CA ARG A 481 -21.28 8.57 -32.38
C ARG A 481 -21.38 10.10 -32.27
N SER A 482 -20.69 10.70 -31.30
CA SER A 482 -20.76 12.14 -31.05
C SER A 482 -19.72 12.91 -31.87
N GLY A 483 -18.63 12.26 -32.30
CA GLY A 483 -17.62 12.82 -33.18
C GLY A 483 -18.01 12.86 -34.66
N ASP A 484 -18.97 12.03 -35.10
CA ASP A 484 -19.47 12.00 -36.49
C ASP A 484 -20.54 13.06 -36.80
N LEU A 485 -20.97 13.85 -35.80
CA LEU A 485 -22.03 14.87 -35.92
C LEU A 485 -21.50 16.32 -35.87
N SER A 486 -20.19 16.51 -35.82
CA SER A 486 -19.48 17.80 -35.89
C SER A 486 -18.61 17.88 -37.13
#